data_AF-A0A3A8INI7-F1
#
_entry.id   AF-A0A3A8INI7-F1
#
_cell.length_a   1.000
_cell.length_b   1.000
_cell.length_c   1.000
_cell.angle_alpha   90.00
_cell.angle_beta   90.00
_cell.angle_gamma   90.00
#
_symmetry.space_group_name_H-M   'P 1'
#
loop_
_entity.id
_entity.type
_entity.pdbx_description
1 polymer ?
#
loop_
_entity_poly.entity_id
_entity_poly.type
_entity_poly.pdbx_seq_one_letter_code
_entity_poly.pdbx_strand_id
1 'polypeptide(L)' 'MLSTAMTPPPDPLPFPDSLCHRCAAPPRYVQTRTTTFIMCPLLPQKYAPQPVRACSLFRPPEPGATPA' A
#
# COMPACT_ATOMS: atom_id res chain seq x y z
N MET A 1 -25.95 30.77 -3.63
CA MET A 1 -24.50 30.63 -3.47
C MET A 1 -24.22 29.28 -2.80
N LEU A 2 -24.27 28.16 -3.53
CA LEU A 2 -23.91 26.84 -3.00
C LEU A 2 -22.53 26.47 -3.55
N SER A 3 -21.49 26.70 -2.75
CA SER A 3 -20.13 26.26 -3.06
C SER A 3 -20.02 24.77 -2.77
N THR A 4 -20.06 23.96 -3.83
CA THR A 4 -19.66 22.56 -3.77
C THR A 4 -18.16 22.54 -3.52
N ALA A 5 -17.75 22.17 -2.30
CA ALA A 5 -16.34 21.91 -2.00
C ALA A 5 -15.91 20.71 -2.85
N MET A 6 -15.21 20.98 -3.94
CA MET A 6 -14.64 19.96 -4.82
C MET A 6 -13.47 19.35 -4.07
N THR A 7 -13.71 18.25 -3.36
CA THR A 7 -12.63 17.44 -2.78
C THR A 7 -11.72 17.02 -3.94
N PRO A 8 -10.41 17.35 -3.91
CA PRO A 8 -9.50 16.88 -4.95
C PRO A 8 -9.54 15.35 -4.97
N PRO A 9 -9.42 14.73 -6.17
CA PRO A 9 -9.36 13.28 -6.26
C PRO A 9 -8.23 12.77 -5.36
N PRO A 10 -8.42 11.65 -4.65
CA PRO A 10 -7.39 11.10 -3.78
C PRO A 10 -6.11 10.89 -4.59
N ASP A 11 -4.98 11.33 -4.04
CA ASP A 11 -3.69 11.16 -4.67
C ASP A 11 -3.48 9.68 -5.04
N PRO A 12 -2.91 9.39 -6.23
CA PRO A 12 -2.69 8.02 -6.66
C PRO A 12 -1.81 7.28 -5.64
N LEU A 13 -2.26 6.09 -5.21
CA LEU A 13 -1.51 5.28 -4.25
C LEU A 13 -0.09 5.04 -4.78
N PRO A 14 0.94 5.15 -3.93
CA PRO A 14 2.28 4.78 -4.33
C PRO A 14 2.31 3.30 -4.71
N PHE A 15 2.84 3.00 -5.90
CA PHE A 15 2.93 1.65 -6.45
C PHE A 15 1.56 0.93 -6.56
N PRO A 16 0.63 1.42 -7.41
CA PRO A 16 -0.72 0.87 -7.48
C PRO A 16 -0.76 -0.63 -7.82
N ASP A 17 0.20 -1.11 -8.61
CA ASP A 17 0.32 -2.51 -9.01
C ASP A 17 1.03 -3.41 -7.97
N SER A 18 1.41 -2.88 -6.80
CA SER A 18 2.10 -3.65 -5.78
C SER A 18 1.17 -4.66 -5.11
N LEU A 19 1.60 -5.94 -5.04
CA LEU A 19 0.88 -6.99 -4.31
C LEU A 19 0.71 -6.67 -2.82
N CYS A 20 1.54 -5.78 -2.26
CA CYS A 20 1.46 -5.38 -0.86
C CYS A 20 0.12 -4.74 -0.49
N HIS A 21 -0.52 -4.01 -1.41
CA HIS A 21 -1.84 -3.42 -1.19
C HIS A 21 -2.97 -4.45 -1.10
N ARG A 22 -2.72 -5.63 -1.69
CA ARG A 22 -3.66 -6.76 -1.75
C ARG A 22 -3.30 -7.86 -0.76
N CYS A 23 -2.33 -7.62 0.13
CA CYS A 23 -1.88 -8.60 1.10
C CYS A 23 -2.69 -8.48 2.40
N ALA A 24 -2.89 -9.60 3.09
CA ALA A 24 -3.49 -9.65 4.43
C ALA A 24 -2.61 -8.99 5.49
N ALA A 25 -1.30 -8.90 5.25
CA ALA A 25 -0.38 -8.20 6.12
C ALA A 25 -0.39 -6.69 5.78
N PRO A 26 -0.73 -5.81 6.74
CA PRO A 26 -0.83 -4.38 6.47
C PRO A 26 0.53 -3.80 6.08
N PRO A 27 0.65 -3.14 4.91
CA PRO A 27 1.89 -2.49 4.49
C PRO A 27 2.18 -1.26 5.36
N ARG A 28 3.47 -1.01 5.65
CA ARG A 28 3.91 0.25 6.25
C ARG A 28 4.49 1.15 5.16
N TYR A 29 4.05 2.40 5.09
CA TYR A 29 4.64 3.38 4.19
C TYR A 29 5.80 4.10 4.88
N VAL A 30 6.97 4.04 4.28
CA VAL A 30 8.15 4.82 4.68
C VAL A 30 8.29 5.94 3.67
N GLN A 31 7.94 7.16 4.07
CA GLN A 31 8.01 8.34 3.23
C GLN A 31 9.24 9.17 3.62
N THR A 32 9.99 9.59 2.61
CA THR A 32 11.05 10.60 2.74
C THR A 32 10.63 11.86 1.98
N ARG A 33 11.50 12.86 1.93
CA ARG A 33 11.25 14.11 1.18
C ARG A 33 10.96 13.88 -0.31
N THR A 34 11.53 12.85 -0.92
CA THR A 34 11.46 12.63 -2.38
C THR A 34 11.04 11.22 -2.77
N THR A 35 11.00 10.28 -1.82
CA THR A 35 10.76 8.87 -2.12
C THR A 35 9.74 8.29 -1.16
N THR A 36 8.82 7.49 -1.68
CA THR A 36 7.94 6.64 -0.87
C THR A 36 8.33 5.19 -1.08
N PHE A 37 8.41 4.44 0.02
CA PHE A 37 8.65 3.00 0.02
C PHE A 37 7.53 2.28 0.77
N ILE A 38 7.14 1.10 0.30
CA ILE A 38 6.29 0.17 1.05
C ILE A 38 7.18 -0.84 1.76
N MET A 39 7.09 -0.95 3.08
CA MET A 39 7.82 -1.92 3.87
C MET A 39 6.86 -2.99 4.39
N CYS A 40 7.17 -4.27 4.14
CA CYS A 40 6.42 -5.37 4.77
C CYS A 40 6.95 -5.62 6.19
N PRO A 41 6.09 -5.63 7.22
CA PRO A 41 6.52 -5.94 8.58
C PRO A 41 7.01 -7.38 8.75
N LEU A 42 6.67 -8.30 7.84
CA LEU A 42 7.07 -9.71 7.88
C LEU A 42 8.45 -9.98 7.29
N LEU A 43 9.02 -9.04 6.53
CA LEU A 43 10.36 -9.15 5.91
C LEU A 43 11.20 -7.91 6.25
N PRO A 44 11.56 -7.70 7.52
CA PRO A 44 12.28 -6.50 7.94
C PRO A 44 13.73 -6.45 7.44
N GLN A 45 14.34 -7.60 7.12
CA GLN A 45 15.77 -7.70 6.80
C GLN A 45 16.09 -7.68 5.30
N LYS A 46 15.27 -8.33 4.47
CA LYS A 46 15.48 -8.42 3.03
C LYS A 46 14.17 -8.21 2.29
N TYR A 47 14.09 -7.08 1.60
CA TYR A 47 12.89 -6.67 0.90
C TYR A 47 13.07 -6.77 -0.62
N ALA A 48 12.01 -7.17 -1.32
CA ALA A 48 12.01 -7.24 -2.77
C ALA A 48 12.06 -5.83 -3.39
N PRO A 49 12.61 -5.69 -4.61
CA PRO A 49 12.52 -4.43 -5.36
C PRO A 49 11.06 -3.97 -5.50
N GLN A 50 10.84 -2.66 -5.38
CA GLN A 50 9.51 -2.07 -5.53
C GLN A 50 9.28 -1.59 -6.97
N PRO A 51 8.05 -1.73 -7.52
CA PRO A 51 6.85 -2.31 -6.90
C PRO A 51 6.92 -3.83 -6.73
N VAL A 52 6.43 -4.36 -5.59
CA VAL A 52 6.51 -5.80 -5.30
C VAL A 52 5.46 -6.54 -6.12
N ARG A 53 5.89 -7.17 -7.22
CA ARG A 53 5.01 -7.96 -8.12
C ARG A 53 5.05 -9.46 -7.85
N ALA A 54 6.05 -9.93 -7.10
CA ALA A 54 6.20 -11.33 -6.70
C ALA A 54 6.67 -11.38 -5.25
N CYS A 55 5.97 -12.12 -4.40
CA CYS A 55 6.30 -12.30 -2.99
C CYS A 55 5.89 -13.69 -2.54
N SER A 56 6.83 -14.48 -2.00
CA SER A 56 6.56 -15.83 -1.49
C SER A 56 5.71 -15.84 -0.22
N LEU A 57 5.63 -14.71 0.50
CA LEU A 57 4.80 -14.55 1.70
C LEU A 57 3.47 -13.86 1.41
N PHE A 58 3.16 -13.59 0.14
CA PHE A 58 1.87 -12.98 -0.21
C PHE A 58 0.73 -13.91 0.24
N ARG A 59 -0.20 -13.33 1.02
CA ARG A 59 -1.49 -13.95 1.32
C ARG A 59 -2.58 -12.93 1.03
N PRO A 60 -3.61 -13.24 0.24
CA PRO A 60 -4.75 -12.36 0.09
C PRO A 60 -5.49 -12.22 1.44
N PRO A 61 -6.10 -11.05 1.74
CA PRO A 61 -7.00 -10.92 2.87
C PRO A 61 -8.20 -11.86 2.70
N GLU A 62 -8.67 -12.42 3.81
CA GLU A 62 -9.90 -13.21 3.83
C GLU A 62 -11.08 -12.33 3.34
N PRO A 63 -11.90 -12.81 2.39
CA PRO A 63 -13.07 -12.06 1.94
C PRO A 63 -14.06 -11.91 3.10
N GLY A 64 -14.06 -10.73 3.73
CA GLY A 64 -14.85 -10.42 4.93
C GLY A 64 -14.07 -9.69 6.02
N ALA A 65 -12.75 -9.58 5.91
CA ALA A 65 -11.94 -8.75 6.81
C ALA A 65 -12.08 -7.26 6.41
N THR A 66 -13.12 -6.59 6.90
CA THR A 66 -13.20 -5.13 6.85
C THR A 66 -12.07 -4.56 7.72
N PRO A 67 -11.16 -3.72 7.19
CA PRO A 67 -10.23 -3.00 8.05
C PRO A 67 -11.04 -2.06 8.96
N ALA A 68 -10.91 -2.27 10.27
CA ALA A 68 -11.55 -1.46 11.31
C ALA A 68 -10.90 -0.08 11.43
#